data_AF-A0A934TD11-F1
#
_entry.id   AF-A0A934TD11-F1
#
_cell.length_a   1.000
_cell.length_b   1.000
_cell.length_c   1.000
_cell.angle_alpha   90.00
_cell.angle_beta   90.00
_cell.angle_gamma   90.00
#
_symmetry.space_group_name_H-M   'P 1'
#
loop_
_entity.id
_entity.type
_entity.pdbx_description
1 polymer ?
#
loop_
_entity_poly.entity_id
_entity_poly.type
_entity_poly.pdbx_seq_one_letter_code
_entity_poly.pdbx_strand_id
1 'polypeptide(L)'
;MKTRLLIIGIFFLSFMSLNGKAENKKTEKSKLKEATVFFQGAELIHTASSALSKGENEIFIEGLSPNIDKNSLKVKTTNGVVISASEFSLDFLTDNQSANA
;
A
#
# COMPACT_ATOMS: atom_id res chain seq x y z
N MET A 1 -50.78 15.91 4.79
CA MET A 1 -49.53 16.59 5.19
C MET A 1 -48.55 15.66 5.89
N LYS A 2 -49.02 14.81 6.83
CA LYS A 2 -48.19 13.87 7.62
C LYS A 2 -47.43 12.83 6.78
N THR A 3 -48.04 12.30 5.72
CA THR A 3 -47.42 11.31 4.81
C THR A 3 -46.35 11.91 3.89
N ARG A 4 -46.50 13.18 3.48
CA ARG A 4 -45.47 13.90 2.73
C ARG A 4 -44.26 14.26 3.60
N LEU A 5 -44.49 14.52 4.89
CA LEU A 5 -43.42 14.73 5.87
C LEU A 5 -42.57 13.46 6.08
N LEU A 6 -43.20 12.28 6.11
CA LEU A 6 -42.49 11.00 6.24
C LEU A 6 -41.59 10.69 5.02
N ILE A 7 -42.04 11.01 3.80
CA ILE A 7 -41.27 10.78 2.57
C ILE A 7 -40.02 11.68 2.52
N ILE A 8 -40.13 12.94 2.98
CA ILE A 8 -39.00 13.89 3.03
C ILE A 8 -37.97 13.45 4.09
N GLY A 9 -38.42 12.95 5.25
CA GLY A 9 -37.54 12.41 6.29
C GLY A 9 -36.73 11.21 5.82
N ILE A 10 -37.34 10.30 5.06
CA ILE A 10 -36.67 9.15 4.46
C ILE A 10 -35.64 9.57 3.39
N PHE A 11 -35.94 10.61 2.61
CA PHE A 11 -35.00 11.12 1.62
C PHE A 11 -33.76 11.78 2.28
N PHE A 12 -33.95 12.45 3.41
CA PHE A 12 -32.86 13.07 4.17
C PHE A 12 -31.95 12.03 4.84
N LEU A 13 -32.52 10.92 5.31
CA LEU A 13 -31.76 9.82 5.93
C LEU A 13 -30.88 9.08 4.92
N SER A 14 -31.35 8.91 3.67
CA SER A 14 -30.60 8.28 2.59
C SER A 14 -29.39 9.09 2.12
N PHE A 15 -29.39 10.42 2.31
CA PHE A 15 -28.30 11.30 1.87
C PHE A 15 -27.06 11.24 2.80
N MET A 16 -27.23 10.75 4.03
CA MET A 16 -26.17 10.73 5.03
C MET A 16 -25.22 9.52 4.91
N SER A 17 -25.59 8.51 4.13
CA SER A 17 -24.86 7.23 4.02
C SER A 17 -23.67 7.22 3.03
N LEU A 18 -23.29 8.35 2.42
CA LEU A 18 -22.30 8.38 1.32
C LEU A 18 -20.85 8.71 1.72
N ASN A 19 -20.49 8.71 3.01
CA ASN A 19 -19.12 9.03 3.45
C ASN A 19 -18.30 7.78 3.81
N GLY A 20 -18.32 6.76 2.94
CA GLY A 20 -17.34 5.67 2.99
C GLY A 20 -16.08 6.06 2.22
N LYS A 21 -15.02 6.53 2.90
CA LYS A 21 -13.71 6.63 2.27
C LYS A 21 -13.12 5.23 2.19
N ALA A 22 -13.09 4.65 1.00
CA ALA A 22 -12.24 3.50 0.73
C ALA A 22 -10.79 3.94 0.99
N GLU A 23 -10.09 3.23 1.86
CA GLU A 23 -8.68 3.48 2.14
C GLU A 23 -7.90 3.13 0.87
N ASN A 24 -7.46 4.17 0.14
CA ASN A 24 -6.70 3.98 -1.08
C ASN A 24 -5.34 3.41 -0.69
N LYS A 25 -5.01 2.25 -1.27
CA LYS A 25 -3.69 1.64 -1.09
C LYS A 25 -2.61 2.66 -1.39
N LYS A 26 -1.79 2.96 -0.38
CA LYS A 26 -0.69 3.89 -0.55
C LYS A 26 0.52 3.13 -1.07
N THR A 27 0.66 3.12 -2.38
CA THR A 27 1.72 2.42 -3.08
C THR A 27 2.87 3.37 -3.41
N GLU A 28 4.09 2.97 -3.07
CA GLU A 28 5.32 3.67 -3.43
C GLU A 28 6.26 2.73 -4.18
N LYS A 29 6.77 3.19 -5.33
CA LYS A 29 7.78 2.43 -6.06
C LYS A 29 9.16 2.65 -5.46
N SER A 30 9.79 1.55 -5.11
CA SER A 30 11.18 1.51 -4.66
C SER A 30 12.14 1.79 -5.81
N LYS A 31 13.21 2.53 -5.51
CA LYS A 31 14.33 2.77 -6.42
C LYS A 31 15.54 1.96 -5.97
N LEU A 32 16.12 1.18 -6.87
CA LEU A 32 17.40 0.52 -6.64
C LEU A 32 18.50 1.58 -6.49
N LYS A 33 19.20 1.58 -5.36
CA LYS A 33 20.26 2.53 -5.05
C LYS A 33 21.65 1.93 -5.26
N GLU A 34 21.82 0.67 -4.90
CA GLU A 34 23.10 -0.04 -4.94
C GLU A 34 22.87 -1.54 -5.13
N ALA A 35 23.81 -2.20 -5.80
CA ALA A 35 23.83 -3.65 -5.98
C ALA A 35 25.26 -4.16 -5.74
N THR A 36 25.42 -5.03 -4.76
CA THR A 36 26.69 -5.72 -4.48
C THR A 36 26.57 -7.16 -4.94
N VAL A 37 27.33 -7.53 -5.96
CA VAL A 37 27.29 -8.86 -6.56
C VAL A 37 28.31 -9.77 -5.89
N PHE A 38 27.88 -10.96 -5.49
CA PHE A 38 28.71 -12.01 -4.92
C PHE A 38 28.81 -13.20 -5.88
N PHE A 39 29.67 -14.17 -5.56
CA PHE A 39 29.74 -15.42 -6.33
C PHE A 39 28.40 -16.15 -6.40
N GLN A 40 27.60 -16.10 -5.32
CA GLN A 40 26.29 -16.73 -5.22
C GLN A 40 25.22 -15.71 -4.86
N GLY A 41 24.82 -14.90 -5.85
CA GLY A 41 23.71 -13.95 -5.73
C GLY A 41 24.18 -12.49 -5.62
N ALA A 42 23.28 -11.63 -5.17
CA ALA A 42 23.54 -10.20 -5.01
C ALA A 42 22.74 -9.63 -3.83
N GLU A 43 23.33 -8.68 -3.12
CA GLU A 43 22.62 -7.82 -2.18
C GLU A 43 22.18 -6.55 -2.91
N LEU A 44 20.90 -6.22 -2.80
CA LEU A 44 20.30 -5.04 -3.42
C LEU A 44 19.81 -4.07 -2.34
N ILE A 45 20.28 -2.83 -2.39
CA ILE A 45 19.83 -1.77 -1.49
C ILE A 45 18.82 -0.90 -2.23
N HIS A 46 17.62 -0.86 -1.68
CA HIS A 46 16.45 -0.21 -2.25
C HIS A 46 15.99 0.93 -1.35
N THR A 47 15.51 2.03 -1.94
CA THR A 47 14.98 3.18 -1.21
C THR A 47 13.61 3.57 -1.73
N ALA A 48 12.66 3.75 -0.82
CA ALA A 48 11.35 4.33 -1.07
C ALA A 48 11.08 5.41 -0.01
N SER A 49 10.23 6.39 -0.32
CA SER A 49 9.89 7.47 0.60
C SER A 49 8.42 7.79 0.47
N SER A 50 7.73 7.93 1.61
CA SER A 50 6.29 8.19 1.66
C SER A 50 5.94 9.11 2.82
N ALA A 51 4.99 10.01 2.62
CA ALA A 51 4.56 10.96 3.66
C ALA A 51 3.44 10.37 4.54
N LEU A 52 3.74 9.95 5.76
CA LEU A 52 2.74 9.35 6.67
C LEU A 52 1.74 10.38 7.20
N SER A 53 0.47 9.99 7.33
CA SER A 53 -0.53 10.76 8.06
C SER A 53 -0.47 10.40 9.55
N LYS A 54 -1.07 11.23 10.41
CA LYS A 54 -1.16 10.93 11.84
C LYS A 54 -2.08 9.72 12.05
N GLY A 55 -1.58 8.70 12.77
CA GLY A 55 -2.33 7.49 13.10
C GLY A 55 -1.71 6.24 12.48
N GLU A 56 -2.54 5.23 12.24
CA GLU A 56 -2.14 4.01 11.54
C GLU A 56 -2.00 4.28 10.05
N ASN A 57 -0.99 3.68 9.43
CA ASN A 57 -0.74 3.80 8.00
C ASN A 57 -0.37 2.42 7.47
N GLU A 58 -0.95 2.05 6.34
CA GLU A 58 -0.52 0.91 5.54
C GLU A 58 0.19 1.43 4.28
N ILE A 59 1.38 0.88 3.98
CA ILE A 59 2.16 1.27 2.80
C ILE A 59 2.57 0.01 2.03
N PHE A 60 2.37 0.06 0.72
CA PHE A 60 2.81 -0.98 -0.21
C PHE A 60 4.07 -0.49 -0.93
N ILE A 61 5.17 -1.25 -0.81
CA ILE A 61 6.43 -0.94 -1.50
C ILE A 61 6.59 -1.87 -2.69
N GLU A 62 6.60 -1.31 -3.89
CA GLU A 62 6.74 -2.05 -5.15
C GLU A 62 8.15 -1.94 -5.74
N GLY A 63 8.45 -2.77 -6.75
CA GLY A 63 9.73 -2.72 -7.47
C GLY A 63 10.88 -3.40 -6.75
N LEU A 64 10.57 -4.33 -5.84
CA LEU A 64 11.54 -5.25 -5.25
C LEU A 64 11.70 -6.50 -6.14
N SER A 65 12.84 -7.17 -6.02
CA SER A 65 13.08 -8.42 -6.75
C SER A 65 12.08 -9.51 -6.35
N PRO A 66 11.50 -10.26 -7.30
CA PRO A 66 10.63 -11.39 -6.98
C PRO A 66 11.40 -12.58 -6.37
N ASN A 67 12.73 -12.63 -6.57
CA ASN A 67 13.62 -13.68 -6.06
C ASN A 67 14.25 -13.30 -4.71
N ILE A 68 13.56 -12.50 -3.89
CA ILE A 68 14.08 -12.09 -2.59
C ILE A 68 14.10 -13.26 -1.61
N ASP A 69 15.16 -13.36 -0.81
CA ASP A 69 15.10 -14.19 0.40
C ASP A 69 14.30 -13.42 1.46
N LYS A 70 13.12 -13.93 1.84
CA LYS A 70 12.25 -13.28 2.83
C LYS A 70 12.94 -13.06 4.18
N ASN A 71 13.86 -13.95 4.57
CA ASN A 71 14.60 -13.83 5.83
C ASN A 71 15.71 -12.77 5.77
N SER A 72 16.07 -12.31 4.57
CA SER A 72 17.05 -11.24 4.37
C SER A 72 16.45 -9.84 4.46
N LEU A 73 15.12 -9.71 4.45
CA LEU A 73 14.44 -8.42 4.43
C LEU A 73 14.62 -7.69 5.76
N LYS A 74 15.22 -6.51 5.70
CA LYS A 74 15.42 -5.63 6.86
C LYS A 74 14.74 -4.30 6.62
N VAL A 75 13.78 -3.96 7.48
CA VAL A 75 13.08 -2.67 7.45
C VAL A 75 13.59 -1.82 8.61
N LYS A 76 13.98 -0.58 8.31
CA LYS A 76 14.40 0.41 9.32
C LYS A 76 13.53 1.66 9.18
N THR A 77 13.04 2.17 10.30
CA THR A 77 12.28 3.43 10.37
C THR A 77 13.01 4.46 11.21
N THR A 78 12.67 5.74 11.00
CA THR A 78 13.16 6.88 11.78
C THR A 78 11.97 7.74 12.22
N ASN A 79 12.21 8.79 13.02
CA ASN A 79 11.20 9.78 13.43
C ASN A 79 10.03 9.24 14.27
N GLY A 80 10.27 8.24 15.13
CA GLY A 80 9.29 7.77 16.12
C GLY A 80 8.18 6.88 15.56
N VAL A 81 8.35 6.33 14.35
CA VAL A 81 7.43 5.37 13.74
C VAL A 81 7.67 3.98 14.31
N VAL A 82 6.60 3.31 14.75
CA VAL A 82 6.60 1.90 15.16
C VAL A 82 6.08 1.04 14.02
N ILE A 83 6.79 -0.04 13.69
CA ILE A 83 6.36 -1.03 12.70
C ILE A 83 5.52 -2.07 13.43
N SER A 84 4.22 -2.13 13.13
CA SER A 84 3.32 -3.13 13.71
C SER A 84 3.48 -4.50 13.04
N ALA A 85 3.58 -4.53 11.72
CA ALA A 85 3.77 -5.73 10.91
C ALA A 85 4.45 -5.40 9.58
N SER A 86 5.03 -6.40 8.94
CA SER A 86 5.55 -6.33 7.58
C SER A 86 5.33 -7.66 6.88
N GLU A 87 4.84 -7.62 5.64
CA GLU A 87 4.64 -8.80 4.81
C GLU A 87 5.25 -8.59 3.43
N PHE A 88 5.77 -9.67 2.86
CA PHE A 88 6.22 -9.71 1.47
C PHE A 88 5.34 -10.66 0.66
N SER A 89 4.74 -10.12 -0.39
CA SER A 89 3.91 -10.84 -1.34
C SER A 89 4.37 -10.58 -2.78
N LEU A 90 4.05 -11.52 -3.66
CA LEU A 90 4.29 -11.40 -5.10
C LEU A 90 2.94 -11.14 -5.76
N ASP A 91 2.87 -10.08 -6.57
CA ASP A 91 1.73 -9.83 -7.43
C ASP A 91 1.98 -10.47 -8.81
N PHE A 92 1.35 -11.62 -9.05
CA PHE A 92 1.44 -12.35 -10.31
C PHE A 92 0.44 -11.86 -11.38
N LEU A 93 -0.46 -10.94 -11.02
CA LEU A 93 -1.49 -10.45 -11.93
C LEU A 93 -1.00 -9.27 -12.78
N THR A 94 0.02 -8.54 -12.33
CA THR A 94 0.55 -7.37 -13.05
C THR A 94 1.33 -7.73 -14.33
N ASP A 95 2.02 -8.87 -14.36
CA ASP A 95 2.82 -9.30 -15.52
C ASP A 95 1.96 -9.64 -16.76
N ASN A 96 0.74 -10.13 -16.56
CA ASN A 96 -0.16 -10.54 -17.65
C ASN A 96 -0.79 -9.36 -18.42
N GLN A 97 -0.73 -8.15 -17.87
CA GLN A 97 -1.27 -6.94 -18.51
C GLN A 97 -0.27 -6.27 -19.46
N SER A 98 1.04 -6.50 -19.26
CA SER A 98 2.11 -5.88 -20.06
C SER A 98 2.54 -6.73 -21.27
N ALA A 99 2.20 -8.02 -21.29
CA ALA A 99 2.49 -8.94 -22.38
C ALA A 99 1.42 -8.96 -23.49
N ASN A 100 0.33 -8.20 -23.33
CA ASN A 100 -0.80 -8.14 -24.28
C ASN A 100 -1.04 -6.72 -24.83
N ALA A 101 -0.04 -5.83 -24.75
CA ALA A 101 -0.09 -4.47 -25.30
C ALA A 101 0.82 -4.33 -26.52
#